data_AF-A0A090S0Y1-F1
#
_entry.id   AF-A0A090S0Y1-F1
#
_cell.length_a   1.000
_cell.length_b   1.000
_cell.length_c   1.000
_cell.angle_alpha   90.00
_cell.angle_beta   90.00
_cell.angle_gamma   90.00
#
_symmetry.space_group_name_H-M   'P 1'
#
loop_
_entity.id
_entity.type
_entity.pdbx_description
1 polymer ?
#
loop_
_entity_poly.entity_id
_entity_poly.type
_entity_poly.pdbx_seq_one_letter_code
_entity_poly.pdbx_strand_id
1 'polypeptide(L)'
;MNDPMVSRSSAQASVLQTNKVLRNTYALLSMTLLWSAVVAAFSMAMNLPRPGLILMLVGFYGLLFLTEKNRNNSMGLVFTFLFTGFLGYTTGPILNAYVGAGMGDVIVTALGGTALAS
;
A
#
# COMPACT_ATOMS: atom_id res chain seq x y z
N MET A 1 -16.03 -0.43 -51.74
CA MET A 1 -15.42 0.58 -50.85
C MET A 1 -15.67 0.09 -49.44
N ASN A 2 -14.68 -0.52 -48.79
CA ASN A 2 -14.87 -1.19 -47.49
C ASN A 2 -14.27 -0.31 -46.39
N ASP A 3 -15.12 0.10 -45.46
CA ASP A 3 -14.86 1.10 -44.44
C ASP A 3 -13.75 0.70 -43.44
N PRO A 4 -12.63 1.44 -43.37
CA PRO A 4 -11.65 1.32 -42.29
C PRO A 4 -12.15 1.92 -40.95
N MET A 5 -13.43 2.27 -40.85
CA MET A 5 -13.99 3.00 -39.69
C MET A 5 -14.29 2.11 -38.47
N VAL A 6 -14.43 0.79 -38.62
CA VAL A 6 -14.76 -0.12 -37.51
C VAL A 6 -13.54 -0.52 -36.66
N SER A 7 -12.33 -0.51 -37.22
CA SER A 7 -11.09 -0.91 -36.50
C SER A 7 -10.53 0.19 -35.59
N ARG A 8 -10.78 1.46 -35.92
CA ARG A 8 -10.30 2.60 -35.11
C ARG A 8 -11.11 2.79 -33.82
N SER A 9 -12.43 2.60 -33.88
CA SER A 9 -13.31 2.78 -32.72
C SER A 9 -13.09 1.74 -31.62
N SER A 10 -12.82 0.48 -31.98
CA SER A 10 -12.55 -0.60 -31.03
C SER A 10 -11.16 -0.49 -30.41
N ALA A 11 -10.15 -0.12 -31.21
CA ALA A 11 -8.81 0.20 -30.70
C ALA A 11 -8.86 1.40 -29.73
N GLN A 12 -9.54 2.48 -30.08
CA GLN A 12 -9.64 3.69 -29.25
C GLN A 12 -10.43 3.46 -27.95
N ALA A 13 -11.49 2.65 -27.97
CA ALA A 13 -12.21 2.20 -26.78
C ALA A 13 -11.34 1.31 -25.86
N SER A 14 -10.52 0.42 -26.44
CA SER A 14 -9.56 -0.42 -25.71
C SER A 14 -8.45 0.41 -25.03
N VAL A 15 -7.93 1.45 -25.71
CA VAL A 15 -6.92 2.35 -25.12
C VAL A 15 -7.50 3.16 -23.96
N LEU A 16 -8.75 3.64 -24.08
CA LEU A 16 -9.45 4.37 -23.01
C LEU A 16 -9.76 3.48 -21.79
N GLN A 17 -10.18 2.23 -22.02
CA GLN A 17 -10.42 1.24 -20.96
C GLN A 17 -9.12 0.86 -20.22
N THR A 18 -8.02 0.68 -20.96
CA THR A 18 -6.69 0.35 -20.38
C THR A 18 -6.18 1.49 -19.49
N ASN A 19 -6.32 2.75 -19.93
CA ASN A 19 -5.96 3.91 -19.11
C ASN A 19 -6.80 4.03 -17.83
N LYS A 20 -8.08 3.65 -17.91
CA LYS A 20 -9.00 3.69 -16.76
C LYS A 20 -8.63 2.68 -15.68
N VAL A 21 -8.24 1.45 -16.05
CA VAL A 21 -7.81 0.45 -15.06
C VAL A 21 -6.49 0.86 -14.40
N LEU A 22 -5.54 1.41 -15.16
CA LEU A 22 -4.25 1.88 -14.62
C LEU A 22 -4.45 3.02 -13.63
N ARG A 23 -5.31 4.01 -13.94
CA ARG A 23 -5.65 5.09 -12.99
C ARG A 23 -6.32 4.54 -11.73
N ASN A 24 -7.17 3.53 -11.85
CA ASN A 24 -7.85 2.94 -10.70
C ASN A 24 -6.89 2.11 -9.82
N THR A 25 -5.95 1.38 -10.44
CA THR A 25 -4.87 0.68 -9.75
C THR A 25 -3.94 1.66 -9.03
N TYR A 26 -3.54 2.76 -9.69
CA TYR A 26 -2.74 3.82 -9.06
C TYR A 26 -3.50 4.52 -7.93
N ALA A 27 -4.81 4.75 -8.09
CA ALA A 27 -5.65 5.32 -7.04
C ALA A 27 -5.73 4.40 -5.81
N LEU A 28 -5.92 3.09 -6.01
CA LEU A 28 -5.91 2.12 -4.92
C LEU A 28 -4.53 2.03 -4.25
N LEU A 29 -3.44 1.99 -5.02
CA LEU A 29 -2.07 1.95 -4.50
C LEU A 29 -1.76 3.20 -3.66
N SER A 30 -2.04 4.40 -4.16
CA SER A 30 -1.84 5.64 -3.41
C SER A 30 -2.69 5.69 -2.14
N MET A 31 -3.93 5.18 -2.15
CA MET A 31 -4.75 5.05 -0.95
C MET A 31 -4.11 4.12 0.09
N THR A 32 -3.52 3.00 -0.35
CA THR A 32 -2.79 2.07 0.54
C THR A 32 -1.52 2.70 1.11
N LEU A 33 -0.80 3.50 0.31
CA LEU A 33 0.39 4.23 0.75
C LEU A 33 0.04 5.28 1.82
N LEU A 34 -1.01 6.07 1.59
CA LEU A 34 -1.52 7.05 2.55
C LEU A 34 -1.94 6.38 3.86
N TRP A 35 -2.65 5.25 3.77
CA TRP A 35 -3.03 4.48 4.95
C TRP A 35 -1.81 3.98 5.75
N SER A 36 -0.81 3.41 5.08
CA SER A 36 0.44 3.01 5.74
C SER A 36 1.16 4.18 6.41
N ALA A 37 1.21 5.35 5.77
CA ALA A 37 1.82 6.55 6.36
C ALA A 37 1.07 6.99 7.62
N VAL A 38 -0.26 6.97 7.60
CA VAL A 38 -1.11 7.30 8.78
C VAL A 38 -0.86 6.32 9.92
N VAL A 39 -0.84 5.01 9.65
CA VAL A 39 -0.62 3.99 10.69
C VAL A 39 0.81 4.05 11.24
N ALA A 40 1.82 4.28 10.38
CA ALA A 40 3.20 4.47 10.81
C ALA A 40 3.36 5.72 11.69
N ALA A 41 2.74 6.84 11.31
CA ALA A 41 2.71 8.07 12.11
C ALA A 41 2.02 7.85 13.46
N PHE A 42 0.88 7.16 13.47
CA PHE A 42 0.16 6.82 14.69
C PHE A 42 0.97 5.89 15.62
N SER A 43 1.64 4.88 15.04
CA SER A 43 2.50 3.96 15.78
C SER A 43 3.74 4.66 16.37
N MET A 44 4.31 5.62 15.63
CA MET A 44 5.39 6.48 16.14
C MET A 44 4.92 7.38 17.30
N ALA A 45 3.72 7.97 17.17
CA ALA A 45 3.15 8.86 18.18
C ALA A 45 2.81 8.13 19.50
N MET A 46 2.37 6.87 19.43
CA MET A 46 2.03 6.11 20.62
C MET A 46 3.20 5.37 21.29
N ASN A 47 4.42 5.41 20.74
CA ASN A 47 5.62 4.78 21.32
C ASN A 47 5.38 3.30 21.72
N LEU A 48 4.62 2.54 20.91
CA LEU A 48 4.18 1.21 21.33
C LEU A 48 5.37 0.24 21.47
N PRO A 49 5.49 -0.48 22.60
CA PRO A 49 6.51 -1.51 22.79
C PRO A 49 6.47 -2.55 21.68
N ARG A 50 7.65 -3.07 21.30
CA ARG A 50 7.84 -4.08 20.25
C ARG A 50 6.74 -5.15 20.34
N PRO A 51 5.85 -5.27 19.33
CA PRO A 51 4.91 -6.37 19.31
C PRO A 51 5.69 -7.68 19.38
N GLY A 52 5.34 -8.53 20.35
CA GLY A 52 6.06 -9.79 20.56
C GLY A 52 6.14 -10.61 19.28
N LEU A 53 7.25 -11.33 19.10
CA LEU A 53 7.58 -12.13 17.92
C LEU A 53 6.40 -13.01 17.45
N ILE A 54 5.64 -13.57 18.39
CA ILE A 54 4.46 -14.40 18.13
C ILE A 54 3.33 -13.61 17.45
N LEU A 55 3.09 -12.37 17.87
CA LEU A 55 2.05 -11.52 17.30
C LEU A 55 2.42 -11.08 15.88
N MET A 56 3.72 -10.84 15.62
CA MET A 56 4.28 -10.65 14.29
C MET A 56 4.08 -11.88 13.41
N LEU A 57 4.42 -13.08 13.89
CA LEU A 57 4.26 -14.33 13.14
C LEU A 57 2.78 -14.62 12.83
N VAL A 58 1.90 -14.56 13.83
CA VAL A 58 0.48 -14.85 13.65
C VAL A 58 -0.21 -13.77 12.82
N GLY A 59 0.11 -12.49 13.05
CA GLY A 59 -0.41 -11.39 12.26
C GLY A 59 0.05 -11.47 10.80
N PHE A 60 1.34 -11.63 10.55
CA PHE A 60 1.88 -11.67 9.20
C PHE A 60 1.36 -12.87 8.41
N TYR A 61 1.49 -14.09 8.94
CA TYR A 61 1.02 -15.30 8.25
C TYR A 61 -0.50 -15.39 8.18
N GLY A 62 -1.21 -14.96 9.23
CA GLY A 62 -2.67 -14.95 9.27
C GLY A 62 -3.25 -13.94 8.27
N LEU A 63 -2.81 -12.68 8.29
CA LEU A 63 -3.33 -11.67 7.38
C LEU A 63 -2.91 -11.91 5.93
N LEU A 64 -1.71 -12.43 5.67
CA LEU A 64 -1.29 -12.79 4.30
C LEU A 64 -2.18 -13.90 3.74
N PHE A 65 -2.47 -14.93 4.53
CA PHE A 65 -3.38 -16.00 4.12
C PHE A 65 -4.82 -15.50 3.90
N LEU A 66 -5.33 -14.62 4.77
CA LEU A 66 -6.67 -14.03 4.62
C LEU A 66 -6.76 -13.12 3.40
N THR A 67 -5.69 -12.39 3.09
CA THR A 67 -5.59 -11.53 1.89
C THR A 67 -5.60 -12.38 0.63
N GLU A 68 -4.77 -13.43 0.56
CA GLU A 68 -4.71 -14.30 -0.61
C GLU A 68 -6.03 -15.07 -0.80
N LYS A 69 -6.64 -15.52 0.31
CA LYS A 69 -7.94 -16.20 0.29
C LYS A 69 -9.09 -15.30 -0.19
N ASN A 70 -9.01 -13.99 0.03
CA ASN A 70 -10.06 -13.03 -0.35
C ASN A 70 -9.69 -12.14 -1.55
N ARG A 71 -8.67 -12.51 -2.33
CA ARG A 71 -8.11 -11.71 -3.42
C ARG A 71 -9.11 -11.32 -4.51
N ASN A 72 -10.14 -12.14 -4.74
CA ASN A 72 -11.13 -11.92 -5.80
C ASN A 72 -12.37 -11.13 -5.34
N ASN A 73 -12.36 -10.60 -4.13
CA ASN A 73 -13.48 -9.85 -3.54
C ASN A 73 -13.01 -8.51 -2.96
N SER A 74 -13.90 -7.53 -2.86
CA SER A 74 -13.64 -6.24 -2.21
C SER A 74 -13.17 -6.39 -0.75
N MET A 75 -13.49 -7.50 -0.08
CA MET A 75 -12.93 -7.84 1.23
C MET A 75 -11.40 -8.04 1.22
N GLY A 76 -10.81 -8.48 0.10
CA GLY A 76 -9.36 -8.58 -0.06
C GLY A 76 -8.66 -7.23 0.07
N LEU A 77 -9.29 -6.15 -0.40
CA LEU A 77 -8.78 -4.78 -0.21
C LEU A 77 -8.73 -4.40 1.28
N VAL A 78 -9.77 -4.73 2.04
CA VAL A 78 -9.79 -4.49 3.50
C VAL A 78 -8.67 -5.26 4.20
N PHE A 79 -8.43 -6.52 3.81
CA PHE A 79 -7.32 -7.30 4.35
C PHE A 79 -5.95 -6.76 3.95
N THR A 80 -5.77 -6.24 2.73
CA THR A 80 -4.52 -5.53 2.37
C THR A 80 -4.30 -4.27 3.21
N PHE A 81 -5.36 -3.50 3.51
CA PHE A 81 -5.25 -2.33 4.40
C PHE A 81 -4.89 -2.75 5.84
N LEU A 82 -5.48 -3.84 6.35
CA LEU A 82 -5.13 -4.39 7.67
C LEU A 82 -3.69 -4.92 7.69
N PHE A 83 -3.26 -5.64 6.66
CA PHE A 83 -1.91 -6.19 6.55
C PHE A 83 -0.86 -5.07 6.47
N THR A 84 -1.10 -4.08 5.62
CA THR A 84 -0.17 -2.94 5.48
C THR A 84 -0.17 -2.05 6.72
N GLY A 85 -1.30 -1.93 7.42
CA GLY A 85 -1.38 -1.29 8.73
C GLY A 85 -0.60 -2.06 9.81
N PHE A 86 -0.71 -3.38 9.82
CA PHE A 86 0.09 -4.24 10.70
C PHE A 86 1.59 -4.07 10.46
N LEU A 87 2.00 -3.97 9.19
CA LEU A 87 3.38 -3.66 8.83
C LEU A 87 3.81 -2.29 9.33
N GLY A 88 3.04 -1.22 9.04
CA GLY A 88 3.34 0.12 9.55
C GLY A 88 3.41 0.18 11.09
N TYR A 89 2.56 -0.59 11.77
CA TYR A 89 2.60 -0.76 13.20
C TYR A 89 3.93 -1.39 13.68
N THR A 90 4.38 -2.48 13.04
CA THR A 90 5.68 -3.10 13.34
C THR A 90 6.88 -2.24 12.99
N THR A 91 6.77 -1.36 11.99
CA THR A 91 7.84 -0.41 11.61
C THR A 91 7.90 0.80 12.53
N GLY A 92 6.80 1.17 13.21
CA GLY A 92 6.74 2.30 14.16
C GLY A 92 7.86 2.33 15.22
N PRO A 93 8.13 1.23 15.95
CA PRO A 93 9.22 1.16 16.93
C PRO A 93 10.62 1.30 16.32
N ILE A 94 10.82 0.79 15.10
CA ILE A 94 12.08 0.95 14.36
C ILE A 94 12.27 2.43 14.01
N LEU A 95 11.23 3.07 13.48
CA LEU A 95 11.24 4.50 13.15
C LEU A 95 11.46 5.36 14.40
N ASN A 96 10.85 5.01 15.53
CA ASN A 96 11.05 5.71 16.80
C ASN A 96 12.52 5.64 17.28
N ALA A 97 13.19 4.50 17.08
CA ALA A 97 14.62 4.37 17.38
C ALA A 97 15.50 5.29 16.51
N TYR A 98 15.17 5.45 15.21
CA TYR A 98 15.88 6.37 14.31
C TYR A 98 15.57 7.84 14.61
N VAL A 99 14.33 8.18 14.96
CA VAL A 99 13.95 9.54 15.38
C VAL A 99 14.62 9.91 16.70
N GLY A 100 14.68 8.98 17.66
CA GLY A 100 15.38 9.16 18.94
C GLY A 100 16.91 9.32 18.79
N ALA A 101 17.48 8.80 17.70
CA ALA A 101 18.87 9.02 17.31
C ALA A 101 19.10 10.35 16.53
N GLY A 102 18.06 11.18 16.37
CA GLY A 102 18.13 12.45 15.64
C GLY A 102 18.05 12.33 14.11
N MET A 103 17.76 11.14 13.57
CA MET A 103 17.71 10.86 12.12
C MET A 103 16.29 10.88 11.53
N GLY A 104 15.38 11.64 12.11
CA GLY A 104 13.99 11.75 11.63
C GLY A 104 13.87 12.28 10.19
N ASP A 105 14.77 13.18 9.78
CA ASP A 105 14.77 13.78 8.44
C ASP A 105 15.11 12.76 7.33
N VAL A 106 15.94 11.77 7.66
CA VAL A 106 16.31 10.67 6.74
C VAL A 106 15.10 9.79 6.43
N ILE A 107 14.22 9.57 7.41
CA ILE A 107 12.99 8.79 7.24
C ILE A 107 12.07 9.49 6.24
N VAL A 108 11.84 10.79 6.43
CA VAL A 108 10.98 11.59 5.54
C VAL A 108 11.56 11.65 4.13
N THR A 109 12.87 11.84 4.02
CA THR A 109 13.57 11.87 2.72
C THR A 109 13.53 10.51 2.01
N ALA A 110 13.73 9.41 2.74
CA ALA A 110 13.67 8.06 2.17
C ALA A 110 12.22 7.68 1.77
N LEU A 111 11.23 8.03 2.58
CA LEU A 111 9.82 7.81 2.27
C LEU A 111 9.40 8.62 1.04
N GLY A 112 9.76 9.91 0.99
CA GLY A 112 9.50 10.78 -0.14
C GLY A 112 10.22 10.34 -1.41
N GLY A 113 11.50 9.96 -1.31
CA GLY A 113 12.29 9.46 -2.44
C GLY A 113 11.72 8.16 -3.03
N THR A 114 11.22 7.26 -2.19
CA THR A 114 10.59 6.00 -2.64
C THR A 114 9.26 6.29 -3.35
N ALA A 115 8.45 7.19 -2.80
CA ALA A 115 7.16 7.58 -3.39
C ALA A 115 7.30 8.33 -4.72
N LEU A 116 8.41 9.05 -4.92
CA LEU A 116 8.70 9.72 -6.20
C LEU A 116 9.30 8.76 -7.26
N ALA A 117 9.90 7.66 -6.83
CA ALA A 117 10.51 6.67 -7.71
C ALA A 117 9.52 5.61 -8.24
N SER A 118 8.41 5.39 -7.54
CA SER A 118 7.33 4.46 -7.89
C SER A 118 6.20 5.14 -8.64
#